data_AF-A0A9E7SW86-F1
#
_entry.id   AF-A0A9E7SW86-F1
#
_cell.length_a   1.000
_cell.length_b   1.000
_cell.length_c   1.000
_cell.angle_alpha   90.00
_cell.angle_beta   90.00
_cell.angle_gamma   90.00
#
_symmetry.space_group_name_H-M   'P 1'
#
loop_
_entity.id
_entity.type
_entity.pdbx_description
1 polymer ?
#
loop_
_entity_poly.entity_id
_entity_poly.type
_entity_poly.pdbx_seq_one_letter_code
_entity_poly.pdbx_strand_id
1 'polypeptide(L)'
;MVSDHTPSSEALSRRKILASGAVIGATGLAGCSGDASSESPDCTTTALEHGDGDVLQQASAMISDESVALLVSLQESGDTLPIESILLKNSEGDLLNEIPTTDAREYRITIGSPPHHGRLALLAENDQSDEIDSMEIEYHCTD
;
A
#
# COMPACT_ATOMS: atom_id res chain seq x y z
N MET A 1 33.22 -32.61 -16.91
CA MET A 1 34.48 -32.22 -17.58
C MET A 1 34.07 -31.21 -18.65
N VAL A 2 33.92 -29.91 -18.34
CA VAL A 2 34.96 -28.84 -18.37
C VAL A 2 35.64 -28.80 -19.75
N SER A 3 35.69 -27.73 -20.53
CA SER A 3 35.42 -26.29 -20.35
C SER A 3 35.15 -25.70 -21.74
N ASP A 4 34.30 -24.68 -21.84
CA ASP A 4 34.36 -23.75 -22.98
C ASP A 4 35.07 -22.48 -22.50
N HIS A 5 36.29 -22.26 -23.00
CA HIS A 5 37.07 -21.04 -22.80
C HIS A 5 36.95 -20.20 -24.08
N THR A 6 36.43 -19.00 -23.91
CA THR A 6 36.53 -17.91 -24.88
C THR A 6 37.98 -17.64 -25.27
N PRO A 7 38.26 -17.40 -26.56
CA PRO A 7 39.38 -16.58 -26.95
C PRO A 7 38.90 -15.27 -27.56
N SER A 8 39.32 -14.20 -26.90
CA SER A 8 39.57 -12.88 -27.47
C SER A 8 40.62 -13.00 -28.58
N SER A 9 40.44 -12.31 -29.71
CA SER A 9 41.52 -11.59 -30.41
C SER A 9 41.01 -10.83 -31.64
N GLU A 10 41.68 -9.71 -31.84
CA GLU A 10 41.35 -8.58 -32.69
C GLU A 10 41.60 -8.84 -34.19
N ALA A 11 40.90 -8.09 -35.05
CA ALA A 11 41.31 -7.92 -36.44
C ALA A 11 41.27 -6.43 -36.82
N LEU A 12 42.47 -5.89 -37.04
CA LEU A 12 42.81 -4.59 -37.61
C LEU A 12 41.99 -4.24 -38.87
N SER A 13 41.56 -2.98 -39.02
CA SER A 13 41.87 -2.28 -40.29
C SER A 13 41.71 -0.77 -40.23
N ARG A 14 42.71 -0.13 -40.84
CA ARG A 14 43.03 1.29 -40.81
C ARG A 14 42.06 2.10 -41.67
N ARG A 15 41.55 3.22 -41.16
CA ARG A 15 41.25 4.39 -42.00
C ARG A 15 41.46 5.68 -41.21
N LYS A 16 42.42 6.44 -41.71
CA LYS A 16 42.84 7.78 -41.31
C LYS A 16 41.88 8.76 -41.97
N ILE A 17 41.05 9.46 -41.22
CA ILE A 17 40.39 10.68 -41.71
C ILE A 17 40.65 11.79 -40.69
N LEU A 18 41.22 12.87 -41.23
CA LEU A 18 41.65 14.05 -40.52
C LEU A 18 40.46 14.88 -40.04
N ALA A 19 40.73 15.62 -38.97
CA ALA A 19 39.90 16.60 -38.29
C ALA A 19 39.05 17.50 -39.22
N SER A 20 37.85 17.86 -38.76
CA SER A 20 37.15 19.10 -39.10
C SER A 20 35.97 19.36 -38.16
N GLY A 21 35.99 20.51 -37.48
CA GLY A 21 34.80 21.32 -37.22
C GLY A 21 33.99 21.05 -35.94
N ALA A 22 34.07 22.00 -34.99
CA ALA A 22 33.08 22.16 -33.93
C ALA A 22 31.77 22.72 -34.50
N VAL A 23 30.62 22.19 -34.05
CA VAL A 23 29.30 22.82 -34.20
C VAL A 23 28.61 22.75 -32.83
N ILE A 24 28.45 23.91 -32.19
CA ILE A 24 27.59 24.07 -31.02
C ILE A 24 26.18 24.31 -31.54
N GLY A 25 25.30 23.33 -31.38
CA GLY A 25 23.87 23.47 -31.63
C GLY A 25 23.11 23.62 -30.31
N ALA A 26 22.41 24.73 -30.14
CA ALA A 26 21.47 24.93 -29.04
C ALA A 26 20.26 24.01 -29.23
N THR A 27 20.06 23.06 -28.32
CA THR A 27 18.77 22.39 -28.14
C THR A 27 18.09 22.98 -26.93
N GLY A 28 16.94 23.63 -27.16
CA GLY A 28 16.07 24.12 -26.11
C GLY A 28 15.74 23.00 -25.15
N LEU A 29 16.05 23.21 -23.88
CA LEU A 29 15.55 22.37 -22.81
C LEU A 29 14.07 22.71 -22.63
N ALA A 30 13.24 21.92 -23.32
CA ALA A 30 11.86 21.74 -22.94
C ALA A 30 11.82 21.21 -21.50
N GLY A 31 10.95 21.84 -20.70
CA GLY A 31 10.17 21.18 -19.66
C GLY A 31 10.90 20.36 -18.62
N CYS A 32 11.02 20.92 -17.42
CA CYS A 32 10.62 20.16 -16.25
C CYS A 32 10.05 21.11 -15.19
N SER A 33 8.96 21.80 -15.54
CA SER A 33 7.97 22.17 -14.54
C SER A 33 7.19 20.90 -14.22
N GLY A 34 7.79 20.08 -13.36
CA GLY A 34 7.07 19.05 -12.63
C GLY A 34 6.68 19.66 -11.31
N ASP A 35 5.57 20.40 -11.30
CA ASP A 35 4.77 20.60 -10.10
C ASP A 35 4.31 19.21 -9.64
N ALA A 36 5.12 18.55 -8.84
CA ALA A 36 4.60 17.63 -7.85
C ALA A 36 4.50 18.47 -6.58
N SER A 37 3.38 19.18 -6.43
CA SER A 37 2.96 19.59 -5.10
C SER A 37 3.06 18.35 -4.24
N SER A 38 3.93 18.39 -3.22
CA SER A 38 3.86 17.46 -2.11
C SER A 38 2.60 17.80 -1.32
N GLU A 39 1.43 17.58 -1.92
CA GLU A 39 0.19 17.46 -1.17
C GLU A 39 0.40 16.24 -0.29
N SER A 40 0.55 16.49 1.01
CA SER A 40 0.51 15.42 1.99
C SER A 40 -0.86 14.74 1.81
N PRO A 41 -0.93 13.40 1.74
CA PRO A 41 -2.19 12.75 1.45
C PRO A 41 -3.22 13.17 2.50
N ASP A 42 -4.43 13.53 2.06
CA ASP A 42 -5.52 14.00 2.92
C ASP A 42 -5.91 12.98 3.98
N CYS A 43 -5.46 11.73 3.84
CA CYS A 43 -5.41 10.78 4.93
C CYS A 43 -4.14 9.93 4.93
N THR A 44 -3.60 9.69 6.12
CA THR A 44 -2.50 8.74 6.38
C THR A 44 -2.97 7.63 7.29
N THR A 45 -2.41 6.43 7.11
CA THR A 45 -2.61 5.31 8.03
C THR A 45 -1.27 4.63 8.29
N THR A 46 -1.02 4.28 9.54
CA THR A 46 0.17 3.57 10.01
C THR A 46 -0.29 2.30 10.73
N ALA A 47 0.23 1.15 10.33
CA ALA A 47 0.07 -0.09 11.10
C ALA A 47 0.96 -0.02 12.34
N LEU A 48 0.38 -0.25 13.51
CA LEU A 48 1.09 -0.25 14.79
C LEU A 48 1.49 -1.67 15.20
N GLU A 49 0.53 -2.60 15.11
CA GLU A 49 0.70 -3.98 15.51
C GLU A 49 -0.15 -4.88 14.61
N HIS A 50 0.30 -6.12 14.45
CA HIS A 50 -0.43 -7.20 13.79
C HIS A 50 -0.28 -8.45 14.65
N GLY A 51 -1.39 -9.14 14.91
CA GLY A 51 -1.41 -10.41 15.59
C GLY A 51 -0.71 -11.51 14.81
N ASP A 52 -0.67 -12.71 15.40
CA ASP A 52 -0.03 -13.88 14.76
C ASP A 52 -0.90 -14.51 13.65
N GLY A 53 -2.13 -14.03 13.45
CA GLY A 53 -3.02 -14.52 12.41
C GLY A 53 -2.65 -14.02 11.01
N ASP A 54 -3.30 -14.61 10.01
CA ASP A 54 -3.08 -14.33 8.59
C ASP A 54 -4.38 -13.96 7.86
N VAL A 55 -5.45 -13.63 8.59
CA VAL A 55 -6.76 -13.33 8.01
C VAL A 55 -6.86 -11.87 7.62
N LEU A 56 -6.52 -10.95 8.52
CA LEU A 56 -6.45 -9.52 8.27
C LEU A 56 -5.16 -9.26 7.48
N GLN A 57 -5.25 -8.63 6.33
CA GLN A 57 -4.07 -8.36 5.48
C GLN A 57 -3.69 -6.89 5.51
N GLN A 58 -4.69 -6.03 5.48
CA GLN A 58 -4.47 -4.59 5.46
C GLN A 58 -5.69 -3.87 6.05
N ALA A 59 -5.42 -2.76 6.74
CA ALA A 59 -6.42 -1.77 7.07
C ALA A 59 -5.89 -0.37 6.74
N SER A 60 -6.72 0.45 6.08
CA SER A 60 -6.36 1.83 5.71
C SER A 60 -7.56 2.75 5.75
N ALA A 61 -7.40 3.91 6.37
CA ALA A 61 -8.38 4.99 6.29
C ALA A 61 -8.13 5.85 5.04
N MET A 62 -9.22 6.32 4.43
CA MET A 62 -9.20 7.23 3.28
C MET A 62 -10.42 8.14 3.32
N ILE A 63 -10.36 9.25 2.57
CA ILE A 63 -11.53 10.08 2.34
C ILE A 63 -12.26 9.56 1.08
N SER A 64 -13.56 9.29 1.21
CA SER A 64 -14.46 8.87 0.13
C SER A 64 -15.78 9.60 0.32
N ASP A 65 -16.24 10.30 -0.72
CA ASP A 65 -17.56 10.96 -0.73
C ASP A 65 -17.79 11.84 0.52
N GLU A 66 -16.83 12.74 0.79
CA GLU A 66 -16.85 13.69 1.93
C GLU A 66 -16.83 13.02 3.33
N SER A 67 -16.58 11.72 3.39
CA SER A 67 -16.52 10.94 4.62
C SER A 67 -15.18 10.22 4.76
N VAL A 68 -14.79 9.90 6.00
CA VAL A 68 -13.67 9.00 6.24
C VAL A 68 -14.17 7.57 6.24
N ALA A 69 -13.61 6.75 5.35
CA ALA A 69 -13.89 5.33 5.23
C ALA A 69 -12.67 4.51 5.64
N LEU A 70 -12.91 3.44 6.38
CA LEU A 70 -11.96 2.38 6.65
C LEU A 70 -12.12 1.30 5.59
N LEU A 71 -11.03 1.00 4.88
CA LEU A 71 -10.88 -0.17 4.04
C LEU A 71 -10.22 -1.27 4.86
N VAL A 72 -10.81 -2.47 4.84
CA VAL A 72 -10.24 -3.67 5.47
C VAL A 72 -10.14 -4.75 4.42
N SER A 73 -8.94 -5.25 4.19
CA SER A 73 -8.66 -6.33 3.25
C SER A 73 -8.35 -7.61 4.02
N LEU A 74 -8.99 -8.70 3.60
CA LEU A 74 -8.78 -10.03 4.15
C LEU A 74 -7.91 -10.87 3.21
N GLN A 75 -7.40 -12.01 3.69
CA GLN A 75 -6.59 -12.90 2.87
C GLN A 75 -7.33 -13.31 1.57
N GLU A 76 -6.62 -13.25 0.45
CA GLU A 76 -7.19 -13.50 -0.88
C GLU A 76 -7.37 -15.00 -1.16
N SER A 77 -6.55 -15.85 -0.52
CA SER A 77 -6.51 -17.29 -0.79
C SER A 77 -7.25 -18.12 0.26
N GLY A 78 -7.89 -19.20 -0.21
CA GLY A 78 -8.68 -20.13 0.61
C GLY A 78 -10.16 -20.10 0.25
N ASP A 79 -10.80 -21.28 0.19
CA ASP A 79 -12.21 -21.42 -0.22
C ASP A 79 -13.15 -20.64 0.71
N THR A 80 -12.90 -20.70 2.03
CA THR A 80 -13.68 -20.03 3.07
C THR A 80 -12.76 -19.50 4.17
N LEU A 81 -12.97 -18.25 4.57
CA LEU A 81 -12.27 -17.69 5.73
C LEU A 81 -12.96 -18.17 7.01
N PRO A 82 -12.21 -18.56 8.05
CA PRO A 82 -12.78 -18.98 9.33
C PRO A 82 -13.25 -17.78 10.18
N ILE A 83 -13.72 -16.70 9.54
CA ILE A 83 -14.13 -15.45 10.17
C ILE A 83 -15.64 -15.25 10.00
N GLU A 84 -16.32 -14.94 11.10
CA GLU A 84 -17.73 -14.56 11.14
C GLU A 84 -17.91 -13.04 11.18
N SER A 85 -17.01 -12.33 11.86
CA SER A 85 -17.09 -10.88 11.95
C SER A 85 -15.73 -10.21 12.16
N ILE A 86 -15.67 -8.93 11.82
CA ILE A 86 -14.57 -8.03 12.19
C ILE A 86 -15.11 -7.04 13.21
N LEU A 87 -14.58 -7.07 14.43
CA LEU A 87 -14.86 -6.08 15.45
C LEU A 87 -13.94 -4.87 15.28
N LEU A 88 -14.52 -3.68 15.31
CA LEU A 88 -13.79 -2.42 15.29
C LEU A 88 -13.88 -1.77 16.67
N LYS A 89 -12.75 -1.65 17.35
CA LYS A 89 -12.65 -1.03 18.69
C LYS A 89 -11.83 0.26 18.66
N ASN A 90 -12.17 1.20 19.53
CA ASN A 90 -11.35 2.39 19.78
C ASN A 90 -10.15 2.05 20.70
N SER A 91 -9.30 3.05 20.98
CA SER A 91 -8.15 2.90 21.89
C SER A 91 -8.50 2.63 23.35
N GLU A 92 -9.76 2.84 23.74
CA GLU A 92 -10.27 2.56 25.09
C GLU A 92 -10.80 1.13 25.22
N GLY A 93 -10.89 0.40 24.09
CA GLY A 93 -11.43 -0.96 24.01
C GLY A 93 -12.94 -1.00 23.77
N ASP A 94 -13.60 0.14 23.58
CA ASP A 94 -15.03 0.20 23.27
C ASP A 94 -15.29 -0.25 21.84
N LEU A 95 -16.32 -1.08 21.67
CA LEU A 95 -16.79 -1.51 20.36
C LEU A 95 -17.47 -0.34 19.64
N LEU A 96 -16.90 0.06 18.50
CA LEU A 96 -17.44 1.08 17.61
C LEU A 96 -18.38 0.47 16.56
N ASN A 97 -17.98 -0.69 16.01
CA ASN A 97 -18.73 -1.37 14.97
C ASN A 97 -18.40 -2.86 14.93
N GLU A 98 -19.33 -3.64 14.39
CA GLU A 98 -19.17 -5.06 14.10
C GLU A 98 -19.57 -5.28 12.64
N ILE A 99 -18.65 -5.86 11.87
CA ILE A 99 -18.81 -6.07 10.43
C ILE A 99 -19.02 -7.56 10.22
N PRO A 100 -20.25 -8.03 9.98
CA PRO A 100 -20.46 -9.44 9.65
C PRO A 100 -19.75 -9.75 8.33
N THR A 101 -18.89 -10.75 8.35
CA THR A 101 -18.16 -11.17 7.15
C THR A 101 -18.99 -12.14 6.33
N THR A 102 -18.85 -12.00 5.03
CA THR A 102 -19.40 -12.90 4.00
C THR A 102 -18.22 -13.45 3.20
N ASP A 103 -18.44 -13.87 1.97
CA ASP A 103 -17.36 -14.32 1.08
C ASP A 103 -16.49 -13.16 0.52
N ALA A 104 -16.81 -11.90 0.86
CA ALA A 104 -16.04 -10.74 0.42
C ALA A 104 -14.65 -10.71 1.06
N ARG A 105 -13.66 -10.25 0.27
CA ARG A 105 -12.26 -10.10 0.69
C ARG A 105 -11.87 -8.67 1.01
N GLU A 106 -12.81 -7.75 0.85
CA GLU A 106 -12.62 -6.34 1.16
C GLU A 106 -13.92 -5.77 1.72
N TYR A 107 -13.80 -5.01 2.79
CA TYR A 107 -14.90 -4.30 3.44
C TYR A 107 -14.58 -2.82 3.50
N ARG A 108 -15.59 -1.99 3.23
CA ARG A 108 -15.50 -0.53 3.34
C ARG A 108 -16.57 -0.04 4.30
N ILE A 109 -16.16 0.67 5.35
CA ILE A 109 -17.05 1.19 6.39
C ILE A 109 -16.77 2.66 6.62
N THR A 110 -17.80 3.49 6.65
CA THR A 110 -17.68 4.89 7.07
C THR A 110 -17.43 4.97 8.58
N ILE A 111 -16.34 5.61 8.98
CA ILE A 111 -15.93 5.76 10.38
C ILE A 111 -16.05 7.20 10.89
N GLY A 112 -16.32 8.17 10.02
CA GLY A 112 -16.52 9.56 10.41
C GLY A 112 -16.51 10.53 9.23
N SER A 113 -16.32 11.81 9.54
CA SER A 113 -16.13 12.89 8.55
C SER A 113 -14.81 13.60 8.84
N PRO A 114 -14.06 14.06 7.82
CA PRO A 114 -12.90 14.90 8.03
C PRO A 114 -13.26 16.18 8.81
N PRO A 115 -12.38 16.68 9.69
CA PRO A 115 -11.12 16.07 10.09
C PRO A 115 -11.37 14.91 11.07
N HIS A 116 -10.70 13.78 10.84
CA HIS A 116 -10.90 12.56 11.65
C HIS A 116 -9.57 11.85 11.85
N HIS A 117 -9.24 11.56 13.10
CA HIS A 117 -8.03 10.83 13.44
C HIS A 117 -8.29 9.96 14.66
N GLY A 118 -7.50 8.91 14.80
CA GLY A 118 -7.61 8.02 15.95
C GLY A 118 -6.81 6.75 15.77
N ARG A 119 -6.97 5.88 16.76
CA ARG A 119 -6.44 4.53 16.75
C ARG A 119 -7.58 3.54 16.78
N LEU A 120 -7.45 2.49 15.99
CA LEU A 120 -8.43 1.44 15.86
C LEU A 120 -7.75 0.09 16.05
N ALA A 121 -8.39 -0.78 16.81
CA ALA A 121 -8.10 -2.19 16.83
C ALA A 121 -9.16 -2.93 16.01
N LEU A 122 -8.71 -3.73 15.05
CA LEU A 122 -9.52 -4.64 14.26
C LEU A 122 -9.30 -6.04 14.80
N LEU A 123 -10.36 -6.73 15.18
CA LEU A 123 -10.29 -8.11 15.65
C LEU A 123 -11.13 -8.99 14.72
N ALA A 124 -10.53 -10.04 14.17
CA ALA A 124 -11.23 -11.06 13.42
C ALA A 124 -11.73 -12.14 14.39
N GLU A 125 -13.03 -12.38 14.43
CA GLU A 125 -13.64 -13.42 15.25
C GLU A 125 -14.23 -14.53 14.40
N ASN A 126 -14.14 -15.78 14.88
CA ASN A 126 -14.79 -16.93 14.27
C ASN A 126 -16.23 -17.14 14.80
N ASP A 127 -16.88 -18.23 14.40
CA ASP A 127 -18.25 -18.57 14.82
C ASP A 127 -18.40 -18.97 16.29
N GLN A 128 -17.29 -19.14 16.97
CA GLN A 128 -17.23 -19.41 18.40
C GLN A 128 -16.95 -18.14 19.22
N SER A 129 -16.86 -16.97 18.55
CA SER A 129 -16.41 -15.70 19.13
C SER A 129 -14.98 -15.77 19.69
N ASP A 130 -14.14 -16.65 19.14
CA ASP A 130 -12.71 -16.65 19.42
C ASP A 130 -12.03 -15.65 18.46
N GLU A 131 -11.17 -14.79 19.01
CA GLU A 131 -10.27 -13.97 18.21
C GLU A 131 -9.24 -14.87 17.52
N ILE A 132 -9.21 -14.80 16.19
CA ILE A 132 -8.29 -15.58 15.35
C ILE A 132 -7.19 -14.72 14.71
N ASP A 133 -7.41 -13.41 14.64
CA ASP A 133 -6.44 -12.45 14.16
C ASP A 133 -6.75 -11.04 14.66
N SER A 134 -5.75 -10.17 14.71
CA SER A 134 -5.91 -8.79 15.13
C SER A 134 -4.94 -7.85 14.43
N MET A 135 -5.34 -6.58 14.30
CA MET A 135 -4.52 -5.52 13.70
C MET A 135 -4.81 -4.20 14.38
N GLU A 136 -3.77 -3.47 14.76
CA GLU A 136 -3.88 -2.10 15.25
C GLU A 136 -3.37 -1.10 14.22
N ILE A 137 -4.18 -0.06 13.97
CA ILE A 137 -3.80 1.05 13.09
C ILE A 137 -3.98 2.39 13.77
N GLU A 138 -3.16 3.35 13.38
CA GLU A 138 -3.36 4.77 13.65
C GLU A 138 -3.60 5.49 12.33
N TYR A 139 -4.60 6.35 12.28
CA TYR A 139 -4.92 7.11 11.07
C TYR A 139 -5.11 8.59 11.39
N HIS A 140 -4.83 9.40 10.38
CA HIS A 140 -4.96 10.85 10.45
C HIS A 140 -5.47 11.36 9.11
N CYS A 141 -6.73 11.76 9.07
CA CYS A 141 -7.36 12.40 7.92
C CYS A 141 -7.65 13.88 8.21
N THR A 142 -7.30 14.75 7.28
CA THR A 142 -7.49 16.20 7.31
C THR A 142 -8.58 16.65 6.34
N ASP A 143 -9.06 17.89 6.48
CA ASP A 143 -9.96 18.56 5.51
C ASP A 143 -9.29 18.81 4.15
#